data_AF-X1R2G1-F1
#
_entry.id   AF-X1R2G1-F1
#
_cell.length_a   1.000
_cell.length_b   1.000
_cell.length_c   1.000
_cell.angle_alpha   90.00
_cell.angle_beta   90.00
_cell.angle_gamma   90.00
#
_symmetry.space_group_name_H-M   'P 1'
#
loop_
_entity.id
_entity.type
_entity.pdbx_description
1 polymer ?
#
loop_
_entity_poly.entity_id
_entity_poly.type
_entity_poly.pdbx_seq_one_letter_code
_entity_poly.pdbx_strand_id
1 'polypeptide(L)' 'LRDECLNTNWFMNLKHAREIIEDWRRDYNEVRPHSSLKGSTPKEYAEVASGF' A
#
# COMPACT_ATOMS: atom_id res chain seq x y z
N LEU A 1 -1.33 -9.15 0.80
CA LEU A 1 -0.83 -7.76 0.94
C LEU A 1 0.53 -7.71 1.64
N ARG A 2 0.57 -7.96 2.95
CA ARG A 2 1.84 -8.03 3.69
C ARG A 2 2.78 -9.09 3.11
N ASP A 3 2.22 -10.24 2.71
CA ASP A 3 2.99 -11.33 2.11
C ASP A 3 3.52 -10.99 0.71
N GLU A 4 2.83 -10.14 -0.06
CA GLU A 4 3.30 -9.72 -1.39
C GLU A 4 4.51 -8.79 -1.29
N CYS A 5 4.45 -7.80 -0.40
CA CYS A 5 5.59 -6.94 -0.09
C CYS A 5 6.81 -7.74 0.42
N LEU A 6 6.58 -8.73 1.29
CA LEU A 6 7.65 -9.50 1.92
C LEU A 6 8.25 -10.56 0.98
N ASN A 7 7.45 -11.13 0.08
CA ASN A 7 7.93 -12.16 -0.85
C ASN A 7 8.64 -11.59 -2.09
N THR A 8 8.41 -10.32 -2.42
CA THR A 8 8.96 -9.70 -3.64
C THR A 8 10.24 -8.89 -3.37
N ASN A 9 10.62 -8.67 -2.11
CA ASN A 9 11.74 -7.81 -1.74
C ASN A 9 12.80 -8.55 -0.91
N TRP A 10 14.08 -8.34 -1.24
CA TRP A 10 15.18 -8.82 -0.44
C TRP A 10 15.61 -7.77 0.59
N PHE A 11 15.56 -8.12 1.88
CA PHE A 11 15.93 -7.21 2.95
C PHE A 11 17.39 -7.39 3.36
N MET A 12 18.17 -6.33 3.22
CA MET A 12 19.60 -6.34 3.58
C MET A 12 19.83 -6.05 5.07
N ASN A 13 18.97 -5.23 5.68
CA ASN A 13 18.97 -4.91 7.10
C ASN A 13 17.62 -4.29 7.51
N LEU A 14 17.38 -4.13 8.82
CA LEU A 14 16.11 -3.61 9.35
C LEU A 14 15.78 -2.18 8.89
N LYS A 15 16.78 -1.33 8.67
CA LYS A 15 16.55 0.03 8.18
C LYS A 15 16.03 -0.01 6.74
N HIS A 16 16.70 -0.75 5.88
CA HIS A 16 16.28 -0.96 4.49
C HIS A 16 14.89 -1.60 4.39
N ALA A 17 14.59 -2.57 5.28
CA ALA A 17 13.27 -3.17 5.33
C ALA A 17 12.17 -2.17 5.68
N ARG A 18 12.41 -1.24 6.61
CA ARG A 18 11.45 -0.19 6.96
C ARG A 18 11.20 0.76 5.78
N GLU A 19 12.25 1.13 5.06
CA GLU A 19 12.15 2.01 3.88
C GLU A 19 11.31 1.34 2.79
N ILE A 20 11.62 0.10 2.42
CA ILE A 20 10.85 -0.67 1.42
C ILE A 20 9.39 -0.83 1.83
N ILE A 21 9.12 -1.17 3.10
CA ILE A 21 7.76 -1.39 3.58
C ILE A 21 6.95 -0.10 3.55
N GLU A 22 7.53 1.05 3.94
CA GLU A 22 6.82 2.32 3.90
C GLU A 22 6.55 2.78 2.46
N ASP A 23 7.51 2.62 1.56
CA ASP A 23 7.29 2.94 0.14
C ASP A 23 6.21 2.04 -0.47
N TRP A 24 6.21 0.75 -0.16
CA TRP A 24 5.18 -0.18 -0.63
C TRP A 24 3.81 0.13 -0.03
N ARG A 25 3.75 0.52 1.25
CA ARG A 25 2.52 0.98 1.91
C ARG A 25 1.95 2.22 1.22
N ARG A 26 2.80 3.16 0.80
CA ARG A 26 2.37 4.37 0.07
C ARG A 26 1.85 4.01 -1.32
N ASP A 27 2.58 3.21 -2.08
CA ASP A 27 2.17 2.76 -3.42
C ASP A 27 0.82 2.04 -3.38
N TYR A 28 0.65 1.11 -2.44
CA TYR A 28 -0.59 0.37 -2.29
C TYR A 28 -1.78 1.28 -1.92
N ASN A 29 -1.60 2.20 -0.98
CA ASN A 29 -2.71 3.02 -0.49
C ASN A 29 -3.06 4.21 -1.38
N GLU A 30 -2.10 4.73 -2.13
CA GLU A 30 -2.27 6.01 -2.85
C GLU A 30 -2.21 5.86 -4.37
N VAL A 31 -1.65 4.77 -4.90
CA VAL A 31 -1.40 4.63 -6.34
C VAL A 31 -2.18 3.47 -6.93
N ARG A 32 -2.26 2.33 -6.22
CA ARG A 32 -2.88 1.13 -6.77
C ARG A 32 -4.41 1.15 -6.67
N PRO A 33 -5.13 1.05 -7.79
CA PRO A 33 -6.58 0.86 -7.76
C PRO A 33 -6.93 -0.57 -7.35
N HIS A 34 -7.95 -0.71 -6.50
CA HIS A 34 -8.40 -2.01 -5.98
C HIS A 34 -9.76 -2.37 -6.53
N SER A 35 -9.89 -3.58 -7.09
CA SER A 35 -11.16 -4.09 -7.60
C SER A 35 -12.25 -4.17 -6.52
N SER A 36 -11.87 -4.48 -5.27
CA SER A 36 -12.77 -4.45 -4.10
C SER A 36 -13.28 -3.04 -3.77
N LEU A 37 -12.54 -2.01 -4.16
CA LEU A 37 -12.90 -0.60 -4.02
C LEU A 37 -13.43 -0.02 -5.33
N LYS A 38 -14.02 -0.85 -6.20
CA LYS A 38 -14.55 -0.46 -7.52
C LYS A 38 -13.51 0.21 -8.44
N GLY A 39 -12.24 -0.13 -8.28
CA GLY A 39 -11.16 0.45 -9.07
C GLY A 39 -10.60 1.77 -8.51
N SER A 40 -10.98 2.16 -7.30
CA SER A 40 -10.37 3.29 -6.59
C SER A 40 -9.21 2.84 -5.71
N THR A 41 -8.31 3.76 -5.41
CA THR A 41 -7.27 3.57 -4.39
C THR A 41 -7.89 3.60 -2.98
N PRO A 42 -7.23 3.00 -1.97
CA PRO A 42 -7.70 3.05 -0.58
C PRO A 42 -7.85 4.48 -0.06
N LYS A 43 -6.95 5.39 -0.46
CA LYS A 43 -7.02 6.81 -0.11
C LYS A 43 -8.25 7.49 -0.70
N GLU A 44 -8.49 7.35 -2.00
CA GLU A 44 -9.68 7.92 -2.65
C GLU A 44 -10.97 7.37 -2.02
N TYR A 45 -11.00 6.07 -1.74
CA TYR A 45 -12.15 5.46 -1.07
C TYR A 45 -12.38 6.02 0.34
N ALA A 46 -11.31 6.22 1.11
CA ALA A 46 -11.39 6.81 2.44
C ALA A 46 -11.86 8.28 2.40
N GLU A 47 -11.38 9.07 1.45
CA GLU A 47 -11.81 10.46 1.23
C GLU A 47 -13.32 10.52 0.92
N VAL A 48 -13.80 9.65 0.02
CA VAL A 48 -15.24 9.53 -0.30
C VAL A 48 -16.05 9.05 0.91
N ALA A 49 -15.54 8.09 1.69
CA ALA A 49 -16.21 7.56 2.87
C ALA A 49 -16.26 8.56 4.05
N SER A 50 -15.28 9.46 4.14
CA SER A 50 -15.19 10.50 5.17
C SER A 50 -16.07 11.73 4.92
N GLY A 51 -16.79 11.77 3.79
CA GLY A 51 -17.71 12.85 3.41
C GLY A 51 -19.12 12.79 4.04
N PHE A 52 -19.26 12.26 5.26
CA PHE A 52 -20.52 12.29 6.04
C PHE A 52 -20.35 13.07 7.34
#